data_AF-A0AAW7KIW3-F1
#
_entry.id   AF-A0AAW7KIW3-F1
#
_cell.length_a   1.000
_cell.length_b   1.000
_cell.length_c   1.000
_cell.angle_alpha   90.00
_cell.angle_beta   90.00
_cell.angle_gamma   90.00
#
_symmetry.space_group_name_H-M   'P 1'
#
loop_
_entity.id
_entity.type
_entity.pdbx_description
1 polymer ?
#
loop_
_entity_poly.entity_id
_entity_poly.type
_entity_poly.pdbx_seq_one_letter_code
_entity_poly.pdbx_strand_id
1 'polypeptide(L)'
;MTENVKKLAHQLIEWGVLHGAQDVYFLPNDTEIAISFRTGMQRTPYTQVSAEIGEKLIFHFKFIGGMDVGERRKAQLGATTYLIGETKQRLRLSSVGEIGRAS
;
A
#
# COMPACT_ATOMS: atom_id res chain seq x y z
N MET A 1 6.37 -15.16 -7.02
CA MET A 1 5.85 -13.80 -6.73
C MET A 1 5.97 -12.99 -8.03
N THR A 2 4.86 -12.82 -8.75
CA THR A 2 4.83 -12.32 -10.13
C THR A 2 5.43 -10.91 -10.25
N GLU A 3 6.35 -10.69 -11.19
CA GLU A 3 7.06 -9.43 -11.44
C GLU A 3 6.14 -8.20 -11.54
N ASN A 4 4.88 -8.42 -11.93
CA ASN A 4 3.86 -7.40 -12.06
C ASN A 4 3.53 -6.66 -10.75
N VAL A 5 3.51 -7.35 -9.59
CA VAL A 5 3.16 -6.72 -8.30
C VAL A 5 4.26 -5.79 -7.79
N LYS A 6 5.52 -6.21 -7.89
CA LYS A 6 6.67 -5.38 -7.50
C LYS A 6 6.77 -4.14 -8.39
N LYS A 7 6.53 -4.30 -9.70
CA LYS A 7 6.51 -3.19 -10.65
C LYS A 7 5.40 -2.20 -10.31
N LEU A 8 4.17 -2.67 -10.07
CA LEU A 8 3.07 -1.81 -9.68
C LEU A 8 3.32 -1.10 -8.35
N ALA A 9 3.85 -1.80 -7.34
CA ALA A 9 4.26 -1.19 -6.09
C ALA A 9 5.29 -0.07 -6.31
N HIS A 10 6.32 -0.32 -7.13
CA HIS A 10 7.31 0.69 -7.48
C HIS A 10 6.68 1.91 -8.17
N GLN A 11 5.82 1.69 -9.17
CA GLN A 11 5.13 2.77 -9.88
C GLN A 11 4.25 3.63 -8.96
N LEU A 12 3.56 3.02 -7.99
CA LEU A 12 2.75 3.74 -7.02
C LEU A 12 3.60 4.62 -6.10
N ILE A 13 4.71 4.09 -5.60
CA ILE A 13 5.61 4.86 -4.73
C ILE A 13 6.31 5.97 -5.52
N GLU A 14 6.82 5.67 -6.71
CA GLU A 14 7.45 6.64 -7.61
C GLU A 14 6.48 7.78 -7.96
N TRP A 15 5.25 7.45 -8.35
CA TRP A 15 4.22 8.45 -8.63
C TRP A 15 3.94 9.33 -7.41
N GLY A 16 3.80 8.74 -6.23
CA GLY A 16 3.58 9.47 -4.99
C GLY A 16 4.70 10.46 -4.67
N VAL A 17 5.96 10.03 -4.82
CA VAL A 17 7.13 10.89 -4.60
C VAL A 17 7.17 12.03 -5.62
N LEU A 18 6.98 11.74 -6.90
CA LEU A 18 7.00 12.75 -7.97
C LEU A 18 5.91 13.82 -7.80
N HIS A 19 4.75 13.46 -7.25
CA HIS A 19 3.61 14.38 -7.06
C HIS A 19 3.54 14.96 -5.64
N GLY A 20 4.56 14.76 -4.81
CA GLY A 20 4.60 15.28 -3.43
C GLY A 20 3.48 14.72 -2.54
N ALA A 21 2.99 13.51 -2.85
CA ALA A 21 2.00 12.83 -2.04
C ALA A 21 2.61 12.46 -0.68
N GLN A 22 1.85 12.72 0.38
CA GLN A 22 2.24 12.43 1.76
C GLN A 22 1.87 11.00 2.15
N ASP A 23 0.77 10.47 1.60
CA ASP A 23 0.30 9.11 1.85
C ASP A 23 -0.28 8.48 0.59
N VAL A 24 -0.21 7.15 0.53
CA VAL A 24 -0.97 6.30 -0.38
C VAL A 24 -1.84 5.36 0.45
N TYR A 25 -3.11 5.25 0.11
CA TYR A 25 -4.08 4.40 0.78
C TYR A 25 -4.50 3.26 -0.13
N PHE A 26 -4.59 2.07 0.44
CA PHE A 26 -5.13 0.85 -0.18
C PHE A 26 -6.37 0.47 0.62
N LEU A 27 -7.56 0.76 0.10
CA LEU A 27 -8.83 0.44 0.76
C LEU A 27 -9.52 -0.72 0.05
N PRO A 28 -9.60 -1.90 0.67
CA PRO A 28 -10.38 -3.01 0.14
C PRO A 28 -11.87 -2.68 0.10
N ASN A 29 -12.50 -3.03 -1.01
CA ASN A 29 -13.94 -3.16 -1.20
C ASN A 29 -14.25 -4.65 -1.48
N ASP A 30 -15.52 -4.99 -1.74
CA ASP A 30 -15.94 -6.41 -1.88
C ASP A 30 -15.25 -7.15 -3.05
N THR A 31 -14.90 -6.46 -4.15
CA THR A 31 -14.30 -7.07 -5.35
C THR A 31 -12.97 -6.47 -5.79
N GLU A 32 -12.56 -5.36 -5.17
CA GLU A 32 -11.45 -4.51 -5.63
C GLU A 32 -10.73 -3.86 -4.45
N ILE A 33 -9.55 -3.30 -4.71
CA ILE A 33 -8.88 -2.39 -3.79
C ILE A 33 -8.77 -1.02 -4.46
N ALA A 34 -9.39 -0.03 -3.84
CA ALA A 34 -9.29 1.36 -4.25
C ALA A 34 -7.97 1.97 -3.76
N ILE A 35 -7.24 2.58 -4.67
CA ILE A 35 -5.95 3.24 -4.41
C ILE A 35 -6.12 4.75 -4.56
N SER A 36 -5.66 5.50 -3.57
CA SER A 36 -5.76 6.96 -3.55
C SER A 36 -4.56 7.58 -2.86
N PHE A 37 -4.20 8.80 -3.24
CA PHE A 37 -3.11 9.55 -2.62
C PHE A 37 -3.65 10.72 -1.81
N ARG A 38 -2.91 11.12 -0.78
CA ARG A 38 -3.14 12.38 -0.07
C ARG A 38 -2.01 13.36 -0.36
N THR A 39 -2.37 14.55 -0.81
CA THR A 39 -1.45 15.67 -0.99
C THR A 39 -2.00 16.86 -0.21
N GLY A 40 -1.28 17.27 0.84
CA GLY A 40 -1.79 18.24 1.80
C GLY A 40 -3.06 17.75 2.49
N MET A 41 -4.15 18.52 2.38
CA MET A 41 -5.44 18.17 2.98
C MET A 41 -6.36 17.37 2.05
N GLN A 42 -5.98 17.20 0.79
CA GLN A 42 -6.83 16.56 -0.22
C GLN A 42 -6.45 15.11 -0.42
N ARG A 43 -7.47 14.24 -0.47
CA ARG A 43 -7.34 12.84 -0.86
C ARG A 43 -7.96 12.65 -2.24
N THR A 44 -7.17 12.19 -3.19
CA THR A 44 -7.57 12.05 -4.60
C THR A 44 -7.52 10.59 -5.02
N PRO A 45 -8.58 10.03 -5.61
CA PRO A 45 -8.55 8.70 -6.21
C PRO A 45 -7.49 8.60 -7.30
N TYR A 46 -6.80 7.46 -7.38
CA TYR A 46 -5.80 7.19 -8.42
C TYR A 46 -6.24 6.07 -9.35
N THR A 47 -6.55 4.90 -8.80
CA THR A 47 -7.02 3.75 -9.57
C THR A 47 -7.71 2.72 -8.67
N GLN A 48 -8.30 1.69 -9.29
CA GLN A 48 -8.78 0.49 -8.63
C GLN A 48 -8.09 -0.72 -9.26
N VAL A 49 -7.77 -1.71 -8.43
CA VAL A 49 -7.25 -3.00 -8.86
C VAL A 49 -8.14 -4.11 -8.35
N SER A 50 -8.14 -5.28 -9.00
CA SER A 50 -8.87 -6.44 -8.47
C SER A 50 -8.42 -6.78 -7.04
N ALA A 51 -9.32 -7.35 -6.24
CA ALA A 51 -9.00 -7.78 -4.88
C ALA A 51 -7.74 -8.68 -4.85
N GLU A 52 -7.59 -9.58 -5.82
CA GLU A 52 -6.41 -10.45 -5.93
C GLU A 52 -5.09 -9.68 -6.08
N ILE A 53 -5.04 -8.67 -6.96
CA ILE A 53 -3.84 -7.86 -7.17
C ILE A 53 -3.58 -6.99 -5.94
N GLY A 54 -4.64 -6.39 -5.39
CA GLY A 54 -4.55 -5.54 -4.21
C GLY A 54 -4.06 -6.30 -2.97
N GLU A 55 -4.53 -7.52 -2.74
CA GLU A 55 -4.03 -8.37 -1.66
C GLU A 55 -2.55 -8.68 -1.83
N LYS A 56 -2.11 -9.01 -3.06
CA LYS A 56 -0.68 -9.24 -3.36
C LYS A 56 0.16 -7.97 -3.11
N LEU A 57 -0.37 -6.78 -3.41
CA LEU A 57 0.28 -5.50 -3.07
C LEU A 57 0.41 -5.32 -1.55
N ILE A 58 -0.67 -5.56 -0.80
CA ILE A 58 -0.65 -5.47 0.67
C ILE A 58 0.37 -6.45 1.25
N PHE A 59 0.37 -7.70 0.80
CA PHE A 59 1.38 -8.69 1.19
C PHE A 59 2.80 -8.23 0.90
N HIS A 60 3.04 -7.65 -0.29
CA HIS A 60 4.34 -7.12 -0.65
C HIS A 60 4.78 -5.99 0.30
N PHE A 61 3.91 -5.02 0.58
CA PHE A 61 4.21 -3.93 1.51
C PHE A 61 4.44 -4.42 2.95
N LYS A 62 3.64 -5.39 3.43
CA LYS A 62 3.87 -6.03 4.72
C LYS A 62 5.23 -6.69 4.80
N PHE A 63 5.58 -7.46 3.77
CA PHE A 63 6.88 -8.14 3.70
C PHE A 63 8.06 -7.16 3.76
N ILE A 64 8.09 -6.15 2.89
CA ILE A 64 9.22 -5.18 2.87
C ILE A 64 9.25 -4.26 4.10
N GLY A 65 8.12 -4.10 4.77
CA GLY A 65 7.96 -3.30 5.99
C GLY A 65 8.30 -4.03 7.28
N GLY A 66 8.66 -5.32 7.21
CA GLY A 66 8.93 -6.15 8.40
C GLY A 66 7.68 -6.48 9.22
N MET A 67 6.50 -6.50 8.58
CA MET A 67 5.22 -6.83 9.22
C MET A 67 4.90 -8.33 9.06
N ASP A 68 4.06 -8.86 9.94
CA ASP A 68 3.56 -10.23 9.87
C ASP A 68 2.54 -10.35 8.73
N VAL A 69 2.93 -11.03 7.65
CA VAL A 69 2.09 -11.26 6.48
C VAL A 69 0.84 -12.10 6.78
N GLY A 70 0.91 -13.04 7.73
CA GLY A 70 -0.19 -13.94 8.09
C GLY A 70 -1.25 -13.32 9.00
N GLU A 71 -0.87 -12.31 9.81
CA GLU A 71 -1.82 -11.66 10.74
C GLU A 71 -2.67 -10.58 10.03
N ARG A 72 -3.96 -10.86 9.86
CA ARG A 72 -4.93 -9.95 9.22
C ARG A 72 -5.86 -9.20 10.20
N ARG A 73 -5.93 -9.64 11.46
CA ARG A 73 -6.91 -9.14 12.46
C ARG A 73 -6.39 -7.98 13.30
N LYS A 74 -5.08 -7.89 13.50
CA LYS A 74 -4.46 -6.84 14.33
C LYS A 74 -3.86 -5.74 13.48
N ALA A 75 -3.93 -4.51 13.99
CA ALA A 75 -3.19 -3.40 13.42
C ALA A 75 -1.68 -3.68 13.52
N GLN A 76 -0.93 -3.26 12.50
CA GLN A 76 0.51 -3.41 12.45
C GLN A 76 1.16 -2.12 11.96
N LEU A 77 2.38 -1.88 12.43
CA LEU A 77 3.23 -0.77 12.00
C LEU A 77 4.52 -1.34 11.46
N GLY A 78 4.98 -0.78 10.35
CA GLY A 78 6.22 -1.15 9.70
C GLY A 78 6.91 0.06 9.11
N ALA A 79 8.16 -0.12 8.71
CA ALA A 79 8.89 0.90 7.99
C ALA A 79 9.88 0.23 7.05
N THR A 80 10.15 0.90 5.94
CA THR A 80 11.15 0.43 4.99
C THR A 80 11.83 1.62 4.32
N THR A 81 13.06 1.44 3.87
CA THR A 81 13.73 2.40 2.99
C THR A 81 13.62 1.87 1.58
N TYR A 82 12.87 2.58 0.75
CA TYR A 82 12.58 2.22 -0.64
C TYR A 82 13.50 2.98 -1.58
N LEU A 83 14.06 2.30 -2.57
CA LEU A 83 14.94 2.92 -3.57
C LEU A 83 14.12 3.31 -4.81
N ILE A 84 14.21 4.58 -5.21
CA ILE A 84 13.55 5.14 -6.40
C ILE A 84 14.63 5.87 -7.20
N GLY A 85 15.04 5.28 -8.33
CA GLY A 85 16.27 5.69 -9.02
C GLY A 85 17.47 5.63 -8.07
N GLU A 86 18.14 6.77 -7.88
CA GLU A 86 19.26 6.90 -6.94
C GLU A 86 18.84 7.42 -5.55
N THR A 87 17.56 7.73 -5.37
CA THR A 87 17.05 8.33 -4.13
C THR A 87 16.52 7.28 -3.17
N LYS A 88 16.80 7.47 -1.87
CA LYS A 88 16.27 6.63 -0.79
C LYS A 88 15.07 7.31 -0.14
N GLN A 89 13.88 6.76 -0.35
CA GLN A 89 12.66 7.23 0.29
C GLN A 89 12.36 6.39 1.53
N ARG A 90 12.26 7.02 2.70
CA ARG A 90 11.75 6.35 3.90
C ARG A 90 10.23 6.26 3.83
N LEU A 91 9.70 5.05 3.92
CA LEU A 91 8.26 4.79 3.99
C LEU A 91 7.88 4.35 5.40
N ARG A 92 6.77 4.90 5.90
CA ARG A 92 6.06 4.40 7.08
C ARG A 92 4.85 3.64 6.58
N LEU A 93 4.67 2.44 7.10
CA LEU A 93 3.58 1.56 6.71
C LEU A 93 2.71 1.30 7.94
N SER A 94 1.41 1.31 7.73
CA SER A 94 0.45 0.93 8.76
C SER A 94 -0.64 0.09 8.11
N SER A 95 -1.09 -0.94 8.82
CA SER A 95 -2.29 -1.68 8.47
C SER A 95 -3.28 -1.58 9.62
N VAL A 96 -4.55 -1.44 9.29
CA VAL A 96 -5.65 -1.67 10.24
C VAL A 96 -6.02 -3.15 10.18
N GLY A 97 -6.47 -3.69 11.31
CA GLY A 97 -7.00 -5.04 11.35
C GLY A 97 -8.33 -5.12 10.61
N GLU A 98 -8.64 -6.30 10.08
CA GLU A 98 -10.00 -6.64 9.68
C GLU A 98 -10.89 -6.61 10.95
N ILE A 99 -11.58 -5.50 11.18
CA ILE A 99 -12.65 -5.45 12.17
C ILE A 99 -13.77 -6.27 11.55
N GLY A 100 -13.99 -7.48 12.09
CA GLY A 100 -15.02 -8.38 11.61
C GLY A 100 -16.33 -7.61 11.41
N ARG A 101 -16.84 -7.60 10.17
CA ARG A 101 -18.23 -7.24 9.92
C ARG A 101 -19.03 -8.18 10.83
N ALA A 102 -19.72 -7.63 11.83
CA ALA A 102 -20.67 -8.41 12.61
C ALA A 102 -21.64 -9.05 11.60
N SER A 103 -21.58 -10.37 11.51
CA SER A 103 -22.52 -11.22 10.77
C SER A 103 -23.92 -11.07 11.33
#